data_AF-A0A2V9BK49-F1
#
_entry.id   AF-A0A2V9BK49-F1
#
_cell.length_a   1.000
_cell.length_b   1.000
_cell.length_c   1.000
_cell.angle_alpha   90.00
_cell.angle_beta   90.00
_cell.angle_gamma   90.00
#
_symmetry.space_group_name_H-M   'P 1'
#
loop_
_entity.id
_entity.type
_entity.pdbx_description
1 polymer ?
#
loop_
_entity_poly.entity_id
_entity_poly.type
_entity_poly.pdbx_seq_one_letter_code
_entity_poly.pdbx_strand_id
1 'polypeptide(L)'
;MSGGRVYAVEVRDQRVSAELYGPYNTLRKGEPQTAVKFTVWLDPVEPVAKIVLPDQELLLREGEWSDWVRVKFELMPFLSSVSGICKFYLKQVHPQFELYVTPLNLDPSDPALP
;
A
#
# COMPACT_ATOMS: atom_id res chain seq x y z
N MET A 1 -21.46 7.83 0.87
CA MET A 1 -20.21 7.83 1.64
C MET A 1 -19.50 6.51 1.34
N SER A 2 -18.49 6.51 0.49
CA SER A 2 -17.70 5.29 0.24
C SER A 2 -16.90 4.99 1.51
N GLY A 3 -17.38 4.06 2.33
CA GLY A 3 -16.70 3.60 3.53
C GLY A 3 -15.32 3.03 3.17
N GLY A 4 -14.34 3.23 4.06
CA GLY A 4 -13.02 2.60 3.90
C GLY A 4 -13.14 1.09 3.75
N ARG A 5 -12.23 0.49 2.98
CA ARG A 5 -12.14 -0.97 2.83
C ARG A 5 -11.26 -1.54 3.94
N VAL A 6 -11.69 -2.65 4.54
CA VAL A 6 -10.93 -3.37 5.56
C VAL A 6 -10.49 -4.70 4.98
N TYR A 7 -9.20 -4.99 5.12
CA TYR A 7 -8.60 -6.25 4.69
C TYR A 7 -8.04 -6.96 5.91
N ALA A 8 -8.53 -8.17 6.19
CA ALA A 8 -7.97 -9.00 7.24
C ALA A 8 -6.59 -9.52 6.80
N VAL A 9 -5.63 -9.44 7.71
CA VAL A 9 -4.26 -9.91 7.50
C VAL A 9 -3.84 -10.80 8.66
N GLU A 10 -2.86 -11.65 8.41
CA GLU A 10 -2.29 -12.53 9.42
C GLU A 10 -0.85 -12.11 9.71
N VAL A 11 -0.49 -12.09 10.99
CA VAL A 11 0.89 -11.93 11.44
C VAL A 11 1.51 -13.32 11.56
N ARG A 12 2.54 -13.61 10.77
CA ARG A 12 3.35 -14.84 10.86
C ARG A 12 4.81 -14.46 10.98
N ASP A 13 5.52 -14.97 11.99
CA ASP A 13 6.94 -14.66 12.22
C ASP A 13 7.23 -13.14 12.20
N GLN A 14 6.38 -12.38 12.91
CA GLN A 14 6.45 -10.91 13.00
C GLN A 14 6.34 -10.20 11.63
N ARG A 15 5.76 -10.89 10.65
CA ARG A 15 5.61 -10.42 9.29
C ARG A 15 4.15 -10.44 8.87
N VAL A 16 3.74 -9.36 8.21
CA VAL A 16 2.47 -9.25 7.50
C VAL A 16 2.75 -9.09 6.01
N SER A 17 2.06 -9.86 5.18
CA SER A 17 2.08 -9.67 3.72
C SER A 17 0.72 -9.15 3.27
N ALA A 18 0.71 -8.03 2.55
CA ALA A 18 -0.51 -7.36 2.15
C ALA A 18 -0.40 -6.78 0.74
N GLU A 19 -1.53 -6.36 0.19
CA GLU A 19 -1.64 -5.74 -1.12
C GLU A 19 -2.29 -4.36 -1.00
N LEU A 20 -1.66 -3.36 -1.61
CA LEU A 20 -2.27 -2.07 -1.84
C LEU A 20 -2.97 -2.10 -3.20
N TYR A 21 -4.27 -1.87 -3.22
CA TYR A 21 -5.05 -1.91 -4.46
C TYR A 21 -5.05 -0.55 -5.16
N GLY A 22 -4.79 -0.58 -6.45
CA GLY A 22 -4.76 0.57 -7.34
C GLY A 22 -5.99 0.65 -8.24
N PRO A 23 -5.90 1.41 -9.35
CA PRO A 23 -6.96 1.52 -10.34
C PRO A 23 -7.15 0.23 -11.13
N TYR A 24 -8.27 0.13 -11.85
CA TYR A 24 -8.52 -0.92 -12.82
C TYR A 24 -7.63 -0.76 -14.06
N ASN A 25 -7.09 -1.87 -14.55
CA ASN A 25 -6.24 -1.91 -15.73
C ASN A 25 -7.06 -2.05 -17.00
N THR A 26 -7.45 -0.92 -17.59
CA THR A 26 -8.27 -0.85 -18.81
C THR A 26 -7.58 -1.40 -20.06
N LEU A 27 -6.26 -1.65 -20.02
CA LEU A 27 -5.51 -2.23 -21.14
C LEU A 27 -5.65 -3.76 -21.24
N ARG A 28 -6.26 -4.42 -20.24
CA ARG A 28 -6.46 -5.88 -20.21
C ARG A 28 -7.94 -6.23 -20.25
N LYS A 29 -8.27 -7.33 -20.94
CA LYS A 29 -9.64 -7.86 -20.98
C LYS A 29 -10.14 -8.15 -19.55
N GLY A 30 -11.34 -7.66 -19.25
CA GLY A 30 -11.95 -7.78 -17.91
C GLY A 30 -11.46 -6.74 -16.90
N GLU A 31 -10.59 -5.82 -17.32
CA GLU A 31 -10.14 -4.65 -16.55
C GLU A 31 -9.76 -4.97 -15.10
N PRO A 32 -8.85 -5.93 -14.85
CA PRO A 32 -8.56 -6.36 -13.49
C PRO A 32 -8.02 -5.21 -12.64
N GLN A 33 -8.37 -5.19 -11.36
CA GLN A 33 -7.81 -4.22 -10.42
C GLN A 33 -6.30 -4.44 -10.27
N THR A 34 -5.52 -3.37 -10.39
CA THR A 34 -4.07 -3.43 -10.12
C THR A 34 -3.81 -3.54 -8.62
N ALA A 35 -2.68 -4.13 -8.26
CA ALA A 35 -2.25 -4.24 -6.88
C ALA A 35 -0.72 -4.21 -6.77
N VAL A 36 -0.22 -3.65 -5.68
CA VAL A 36 1.19 -3.68 -5.30
C VAL A 36 1.32 -4.43 -3.99
N LYS A 37 2.15 -5.47 -3.98
CA LYS A 37 2.49 -6.20 -2.76
C LYS A 37 3.43 -5.39 -1.90
N PHE A 38 3.17 -5.39 -0.60
CA PHE A 38 4.10 -4.86 0.39
C PHE A 38 4.16 -5.82 1.59
N THR A 39 5.25 -5.72 2.33
CA THR A 39 5.47 -6.48 3.56
C THR A 39 5.58 -5.50 4.72
N VAL A 40 5.05 -5.87 5.88
CA VAL A 40 5.30 -5.17 7.14
C VAL A 40 6.02 -6.09 8.10
N TRP A 41 7.13 -5.63 8.65
CA TRP A 41 7.87 -6.29 9.72
C TRP A 41 7.56 -5.58 11.02
N LEU A 42 7.12 -6.32 12.03
CA LEU A 42 6.78 -5.81 13.35
C LEU A 42 7.97 -6.03 14.28
N ASP A 43 8.35 -5.01 15.04
CA ASP A 43 9.30 -5.24 16.13
C ASP A 43 8.58 -6.03 17.24
N PRO A 44 9.16 -7.12 17.78
CA PRO A 44 8.50 -7.96 18.77
C PRO A 44 8.38 -7.31 20.16
N VAL A 45 9.10 -6.22 20.42
CA VAL A 45 9.17 -5.56 21.74
C VAL A 45 8.69 -4.12 21.64
N GLU A 46 9.23 -3.37 20.69
CA GLU A 46 8.94 -1.96 20.52
C GLU A 46 7.68 -1.76 19.65
N PRO A 47 6.88 -0.71 19.89
CA PRO A 47 5.70 -0.38 19.07
C PRO A 47 6.14 0.30 17.76
N VAL A 48 6.90 -0.43 16.94
CA VAL A 48 7.49 0.04 15.67
C VAL A 48 7.28 -1.00 14.59
N ALA A 49 7.02 -0.55 13.37
CA ALA A 49 6.94 -1.43 12.21
C ALA A 49 7.71 -0.87 11.01
N LYS A 50 8.35 -1.76 10.25
CA LYS A 50 8.99 -1.46 8.98
C LYS A 50 8.11 -1.91 7.82
N ILE A 51 7.65 -0.98 7.00
CA ILE A 51 6.86 -1.23 5.80
C ILE A 51 7.80 -1.25 4.60
N VAL A 52 7.77 -2.32 3.81
CA VAL A 52 8.61 -2.55 2.64
C VAL A 52 7.72 -2.60 1.40
N LEU A 53 7.80 -1.56 0.58
CA LEU A 53 7.20 -1.45 -0.75
C LEU A 53 8.26 -1.81 -1.81
N PRO A 54 7.89 -2.00 -3.09
CA PRO A 54 8.86 -2.33 -4.13
C PRO A 54 10.00 -1.31 -4.27
N ASP A 55 9.67 -0.02 -4.18
CA ASP A 55 10.60 1.07 -4.49
C ASP A 55 11.10 1.83 -3.24
N GLN A 56 10.55 1.56 -2.05
CA GLN A 56 10.91 2.27 -0.82
C GLN A 56 10.59 1.50 0.46
N GLU A 57 11.27 1.85 1.54
CA GLU A 57 10.96 1.37 2.89
C GLU A 57 10.55 2.55 3.79
N LEU A 58 9.68 2.27 4.76
CA LEU A 58 9.20 3.21 5.77
C LEU A 58 9.39 2.58 7.14
N LEU A 59 9.79 3.38 8.13
CA LEU A 59 9.79 2.98 9.53
C LEU A 59 8.82 3.88 10.27
N LEU A 60 7.81 3.30 10.91
CA LEU A 60 6.78 4.04 11.64
C LEU A 60 6.69 3.52 13.07
N ARG A 61 6.50 4.45 14.01
CA ARG A 61 6.06 4.17 15.38
C ARG A 61 4.54 4.05 15.43
N GLU A 62 4.02 3.33 16.41
CA GLU A 62 2.58 3.31 16.67
C GLU A 62 2.07 4.74 16.91
N GLY A 63 0.95 5.07 16.27
CA GLY A 63 0.38 6.41 16.26
C GLY A 63 1.04 7.38 15.26
N GLU A 64 1.96 6.91 14.42
CA GLU A 64 2.68 7.75 13.46
C GLU A 64 2.11 7.65 12.04
N TRP A 65 2.07 8.80 11.37
CA TRP A 65 1.82 8.90 9.93
C TRP A 65 3.13 8.91 9.16
N SER A 66 3.17 8.23 8.02
CA SER A 66 4.24 8.43 7.05
C SER A 66 4.15 9.81 6.40
N ASP A 67 5.25 10.22 5.78
CA ASP A 67 5.22 11.20 4.70
C ASP A 67 4.38 10.69 3.51
N TRP A 68 4.22 11.52 2.48
CA TRP A 68 3.58 11.09 1.24
C TRP A 68 4.39 9.98 0.57
N VAL A 69 3.72 8.86 0.32
CA VAL A 69 4.29 7.67 -0.30
C VAL A 69 3.79 7.57 -1.72
N ARG A 70 4.73 7.51 -2.68
CA ARG A 70 4.40 7.27 -4.10
C ARG A 70 4.44 5.77 -4.34
N VAL A 71 3.39 5.25 -4.98
CA VAL A 71 3.27 3.83 -5.33
C VAL A 71 3.00 3.71 -6.82
N LYS A 72 3.74 2.81 -7.47
CA LYS A 72 3.66 2.56 -8.91
C LYS A 72 2.91 1.27 -9.19
N PHE A 73 1.82 1.37 -9.96
CA PHE A 73 0.99 0.23 -10.34
C PHE A 73 1.25 -0.12 -11.81
N GLU A 74 1.75 -1.32 -12.08
CA GLU A 74 1.99 -1.76 -13.46
C GLU A 74 0.68 -2.05 -14.20
N LEU A 75 0.51 -1.42 -15.36
CA LEU A 75 -0.57 -1.73 -16.31
C LEU A 75 -0.08 -2.73 -17.36
N MET A 76 1.14 -2.53 -17.85
CA MET A 76 1.82 -3.43 -18.77
C MET A 76 3.28 -3.56 -18.35
N PRO A 77 3.78 -4.79 -18.09
CA PRO A 77 5.14 -5.00 -17.64
C PRO A 77 6.13 -4.32 -18.57
N PHE A 78 7.05 -3.54 -17.99
CA PHE A 78 8.10 -2.78 -18.70
C PHE A 78 7.65 -1.67 -19.66
N LEU A 79 6.34 -1.50 -19.89
CA LEU A 79 5.80 -0.59 -20.91
C LEU A 79 4.98 0.55 -20.32
N SER A 80 4.13 0.29 -19.33
CA SER A 80 3.22 1.30 -18.80
C SER A 80 2.84 1.02 -17.34
N SER A 81 2.72 2.10 -16.57
CA SER A 81 2.31 2.09 -15.17
C SER A 81 1.57 3.37 -14.86
N VAL A 82 0.79 3.36 -13.78
CA VAL A 82 0.19 4.56 -13.21
C VAL A 82 0.74 4.79 -11.80
N SER A 83 1.02 6.05 -11.48
CA SER A 83 1.47 6.45 -10.15
C SER A 83 0.31 6.94 -9.30
N GLY A 84 0.28 6.51 -8.04
CA GLY A 84 -0.60 7.08 -7.03
C GLY A 84 0.19 7.53 -5.81
N ILE A 85 -0.42 8.39 -5.00
CA ILE A 85 0.12 8.82 -3.71
C ILE A 85 -0.86 8.49 -2.58
N CYS A 86 -0.31 8.06 -1.45
CA CYS A 86 -1.06 7.78 -0.23
C CYS A 86 -0.20 8.04 1.01
N LYS A 87 -0.81 7.97 2.19
CA LYS A 87 -0.08 7.92 3.46
C LYS A 87 -0.46 6.67 4.23
N PHE A 88 0.51 6.15 4.96
CA PHE A 88 0.35 5.06 5.90
C PHE A 88 0.23 5.62 7.31
N TYR A 89 -0.62 5.02 8.13
CA TYR A 89 -0.75 5.31 9.55
C TYR A 89 -0.67 4.02 10.32
N LEU A 90 0.37 3.86 11.13
CA LEU A 90 0.53 2.69 11.96
C LEU A 90 -0.33 2.86 13.21
N LYS A 91 -1.54 2.30 13.19
CA LYS A 91 -2.51 2.48 14.26
C LYS A 91 -2.15 1.63 15.48
N GLN A 92 -1.72 0.39 15.26
CA GLN A 92 -1.37 -0.52 16.34
C GLN A 92 -0.38 -1.59 15.85
N VAL A 93 0.62 -1.92 16.67
CA VAL A 93 1.56 -3.02 16.40
C VAL A 93 1.17 -4.27 17.20
N HIS A 94 0.91 -4.10 18.50
CA HIS A 94 0.59 -5.19 19.45
C HIS A 94 -0.63 -4.83 20.33
N PRO A 95 -1.38 -5.81 20.85
CA PRO A 95 -1.34 -7.23 20.51
C PRO A 95 -1.92 -7.56 19.12
N GLN A 96 -2.63 -6.61 18.50
CA GLN A 96 -3.23 -6.76 17.17
C GLN A 96 -2.61 -5.74 16.22
N PHE A 97 -2.23 -6.20 15.04
CA PHE A 97 -1.68 -5.31 14.02
C PHE A 97 -2.81 -4.56 13.31
N GLU A 98 -2.73 -3.23 13.30
CA GLU A 98 -3.64 -2.36 12.57
C GLU A 98 -2.85 -1.30 11.79
N LEU A 99 -3.04 -1.29 10.47
CA LEU A 99 -2.45 -0.32 9.56
C LEU A 99 -3.55 0.33 8.74
N TYR A 100 -3.59 1.65 8.75
CA TYR A 100 -4.50 2.42 7.91
C TYR A 100 -3.73 3.03 6.73
N VAL A 101 -4.36 3.06 5.57
CA VAL A 101 -3.84 3.74 4.38
C VAL A 101 -4.90 4.71 3.90
N THR A 102 -4.50 5.95 3.60
CA THR A 102 -5.42 6.92 3.00
C THR A 102 -5.93 6.42 1.65
N PRO A 103 -7.09 6.91 1.18
CA PRO A 103 -7.48 6.71 -0.20
C PRO A 103 -6.33 7.05 -1.15
N LEU A 104 -6.10 6.17 -2.13
CA LEU A 104 -5.08 6.38 -3.15
C LEU A 104 -5.54 7.52 -4.07
N ASN A 105 -4.75 8.59 -4.14
CA ASN A 105 -4.97 9.66 -5.10
C ASN A 105 -4.07 9.40 -6.31
N LEU A 106 -4.65 9.26 -7.49
CA LEU A 106 -3.90 9.07 -8.73
C LEU A 106 -3.46 10.42 -9.27
N ASP A 107 -2.26 10.47 -9.84
CA ASP A 107 -1.79 11.64 -10.56
C ASP A 107 -2.39 11.63 -11.98
N PRO A 108 -3.30 12.56 -12.33
CA PRO A 108 -3.88 12.61 -13.68
C PRO A 108 -2.89 13.15 -14.72
N SER A 109 -1.73 13.68 -14.31
CA SER A 109 -0.71 14.25 -15.19
C SER A 109 0.30 13.24 -15.74
N ASP A 110 0.16 11.95 -15.38
CA ASP A 110 0.76 10.81 -16.07
C ASP A 110 -0.33 10.12 -16.92
N PRO A 111 -0.76 10.74 -18.03
CA PRO A 111 -1.77 10.14 -18.89
C PRO A 111 -1.17 8.88 -19.48
N ALA A 112 -1.65 7.73 -19.00
CA ALA A 112 -1.65 6.54 -19.83
C ALA A 112 -2.51 6.89 -21.05
N LEU A 113 -1.87 7.21 -22.18
CA LEU A 113 -2.31 7.09 -23.59
C LEU A 113 -1.84 8.28 -24.46
N PRO A 114 -1.30 8.03 -25.67
CA PRO A 114 -1.94 8.42 -26.91
C PRO A 114 -3.06 7.45 -27.31
#